data_AF-Q092Z5-F1
#
_entry.id   AF-Q092Z5-F1
#
_cell.length_a   1.000
_cell.length_b   1.000
_cell.length_c   1.000
_cell.angle_alpha   90.00
_cell.angle_beta   90.00
_cell.angle_gamma   90.00
#
_symmetry.space_group_name_H-M   'P 1'
#
loop_
_entity.id
_entity.type
_entity.pdbx_description
1 polymer ?
#
loop_
_entity_poly.entity_id
_entity_poly.type
_entity_poly.pdbx_seq_one_letter_code
_entity_poly.pdbx_strand_id
1 'polypeptide(L)'
;MSSPPGMLEPLRVRLRRFQFILGLGFLALMIGSVVSVSLAYRLSTRVEDLPGELPRLVIGIVLQNLWVLGALPLLCYGAARILELKPLSTSLGAALSGEFFVLSLDFVRDGMEGLWSGWEAAVLRLLAFSAGVFLSHRAVAKGRAASARTAAAAQARAEAQKAEYLEFLREAEKGGERSAPSEPVGEAPPPTPER
;
A
#
# COMPACT_ATOMS: atom_id res chain seq x y z
N MET A 1 -26.48 4.88 -27.18
CA MET A 1 -25.62 6.07 -27.14
C MET A 1 -24.31 5.70 -26.46
N SER A 2 -23.22 5.55 -27.22
CA SER A 2 -21.89 5.21 -26.72
C SER A 2 -21.18 6.47 -26.21
N SER A 3 -20.68 6.45 -24.98
CA SER A 3 -19.83 7.54 -24.46
C SER A 3 -18.46 7.55 -25.16
N PRO A 4 -17.86 8.71 -25.45
CA PRO A 4 -16.58 8.79 -26.16
C PRO A 4 -15.44 8.17 -25.34
N PRO A 5 -14.53 7.41 -25.97
CA PRO A 5 -13.63 6.48 -25.26
C PRO A 5 -12.59 7.13 -24.33
N GLY A 6 -12.30 8.44 -24.42
CA GLY A 6 -11.28 9.09 -23.60
C GLY A 6 -11.74 9.70 -22.27
N MET A 7 -13.03 10.03 -22.11
CA MET A 7 -13.47 10.90 -21.00
C MET A 7 -13.74 10.14 -19.69
N LEU A 8 -14.08 8.86 -19.77
CA LEU A 8 -14.45 8.02 -18.62
C LEU A 8 -13.25 7.33 -17.96
N GLU A 9 -12.12 7.26 -18.63
CA GLU A 9 -10.91 6.57 -18.18
C GLU A 9 -10.29 7.16 -16.89
N PRO A 10 -10.06 8.49 -16.77
CA PRO A 10 -9.62 9.09 -15.50
C PRO A 10 -10.64 8.92 -14.38
N LEU A 11 -11.94 8.88 -14.71
CA LEU A 11 -13.03 8.61 -13.77
C LEU A 11 -12.98 7.17 -13.24
N ARG A 12 -12.77 6.18 -14.11
CA ARG A 12 -12.59 4.77 -13.74
C ARG A 12 -11.37 4.56 -12.83
N VAL A 13 -10.25 5.22 -13.12
CA VAL A 13 -9.04 5.15 -12.26
C VAL A 13 -9.29 5.77 -10.88
N ARG A 14 -9.98 6.92 -10.81
CA ARG A 14 -10.38 7.54 -9.54
C ARG A 14 -11.35 6.64 -8.76
N LEU A 15 -12.36 6.09 -9.41
CA LEU A 15 -13.34 5.20 -8.78
C LEU A 15 -12.69 3.92 -8.24
N ARG A 16 -11.78 3.28 -9.00
CA ARG A 16 -11.03 2.10 -8.54
C ARG A 16 -10.14 2.41 -7.34
N ARG A 17 -9.46 3.58 -7.33
CA ARG A 17 -8.70 4.05 -6.15
C ARG A 17 -9.62 4.32 -4.95
N PHE A 18 -10.79 4.90 -5.15
CA PHE A 18 -11.76 5.15 -4.09
C PHE A 18 -12.30 3.84 -3.51
N GLN A 19 -12.73 2.90 -4.36
CA GLN A 19 -13.17 1.56 -3.96
C GLN A 19 -12.07 0.80 -3.20
N PHE A 20 -10.81 0.91 -3.61
CA PHE A 20 -9.68 0.35 -2.87
C PHE A 20 -9.53 0.97 -1.48
N ILE A 21 -9.65 2.30 -1.34
CA ILE A 21 -9.57 2.99 -0.05
C ILE A 21 -10.75 2.61 0.86
N LEU A 22 -11.97 2.54 0.32
CA LEU A 22 -13.16 2.08 1.04
C LEU A 22 -12.96 0.65 1.56
N GLY A 23 -12.55 -0.26 0.66
CA GLY A 23 -12.29 -1.67 0.97
C GLY A 23 -11.15 -1.86 1.98
N LEU A 24 -10.12 -1.01 1.94
CA LEU A 24 -9.02 -1.02 2.92
C LEU A 24 -9.53 -0.67 4.32
N GLY A 25 -10.37 0.36 4.45
CA GLY A 25 -10.99 0.73 5.72
C GLY A 25 -11.96 -0.33 6.26
N PHE A 26 -12.80 -0.92 5.39
CA PHE A 26 -13.68 -2.01 5.77
C PHE A 26 -12.92 -3.29 6.17
N LEU A 27 -11.86 -3.65 5.44
CA LEU A 27 -11.01 -4.80 5.78
C LEU A 27 -10.27 -4.56 7.10
N ALA A 28 -9.79 -3.34 7.35
CA ALA A 28 -9.19 -2.95 8.62
C ALA A 28 -10.20 -3.08 9.77
N LEU A 29 -11.44 -2.64 9.57
CA LEU A 29 -12.53 -2.79 10.53
C LEU A 29 -12.80 -4.27 10.83
N MET A 30 -13.01 -5.10 9.81
CA MET A 30 -13.28 -6.54 10.00
C MET A 30 -12.16 -7.27 10.73
N ILE A 31 -10.90 -7.12 10.28
CA ILE A 31 -9.75 -7.76 10.93
C ILE A 31 -9.57 -7.22 12.36
N GLY A 32 -9.67 -5.89 12.53
CA GLY A 32 -9.53 -5.23 13.82
C GLY A 32 -10.58 -5.67 14.84
N SER A 33 -11.85 -5.80 14.42
CA SER A 33 -12.94 -6.27 15.28
C SER A 33 -12.77 -7.75 15.66
N VAL A 34 -12.40 -8.63 14.73
CA VAL A 34 -12.13 -10.05 15.03
C VAL A 34 -10.97 -10.19 16.03
N VAL A 35 -9.87 -9.45 15.81
CA VAL A 35 -8.72 -9.45 16.72
C VAL A 35 -9.10 -8.82 18.07
N SER A 36 -9.86 -7.74 18.08
CA SER A 36 -10.34 -7.06 19.29
C SER A 36 -11.17 -7.98 20.18
N VAL A 37 -12.20 -8.63 19.64
CA VAL A 37 -13.04 -9.59 20.38
C VAL A 37 -12.21 -10.78 20.88
N SER A 38 -11.30 -11.29 20.04
CA SER A 38 -10.39 -12.39 20.43
C SER A 38 -9.43 -12.00 21.55
N LEU A 39 -8.93 -10.76 21.56
CA LEU A 39 -8.12 -10.21 22.65
C LEU A 39 -8.96 -9.98 23.90
N ALA A 40 -10.13 -9.36 23.78
CA ALA A 40 -11.03 -9.08 24.90
C ALA A 40 -11.38 -10.38 25.67
N TYR A 41 -11.72 -11.45 24.94
CA TYR A 41 -12.02 -12.75 25.55
C TYR A 41 -10.80 -13.41 26.24
N ARG A 42 -9.57 -13.15 25.75
CA ARG A 42 -8.34 -13.68 26.35
C ARG A 42 -7.78 -12.81 27.47
N LEU A 43 -8.07 -11.52 27.45
CA LEU A 43 -7.59 -10.53 28.42
C LEU A 43 -8.56 -10.29 29.57
N SER A 44 -9.86 -10.59 29.44
CA SER A 44 -10.87 -10.35 30.49
C SER A 44 -10.40 -10.85 31.88
N THR A 45 -10.05 -12.13 31.96
CA THR A 45 -9.53 -12.79 33.17
C THR A 45 -8.23 -12.19 33.70
N ARG A 46 -7.42 -11.55 32.84
CA ARG A 46 -6.17 -10.89 33.23
C ARG A 46 -6.35 -9.43 33.61
N VAL A 47 -7.35 -8.75 33.05
CA VAL A 47 -7.65 -7.32 33.27
C VAL A 47 -8.41 -7.12 34.57
N GLU A 48 -9.22 -8.09 34.99
CA GLU A 48 -9.86 -8.12 36.32
C GLU A 48 -8.85 -8.20 37.46
N ASP A 49 -7.66 -8.76 37.23
CA ASP A 49 -6.56 -8.83 38.21
C ASP A 49 -5.75 -7.52 38.33
N LEU A 50 -5.86 -6.55 37.40
CA LEU A 50 -5.03 -5.33 37.47
C LEU A 50 -5.51 -4.37 38.58
N PRO A 51 -4.65 -3.92 39.49
CA PRO A 51 -4.99 -2.87 40.44
C PRO A 51 -5.11 -1.51 39.74
N GLY A 52 -6.25 -0.84 39.96
CA GLY A 52 -6.55 0.49 39.44
C GLY A 52 -7.43 0.51 38.18
N GLU A 53 -8.28 1.53 38.08
CA GLU A 53 -9.26 1.67 37.00
C GLU A 53 -8.64 2.22 35.71
N LEU A 54 -7.64 3.10 35.82
CA LEU A 54 -6.93 3.70 34.69
C LEU A 54 -6.36 2.67 33.68
N PRO A 55 -5.59 1.63 34.07
CA PRO A 55 -5.11 0.66 33.10
C PRO A 55 -6.25 -0.16 32.46
N ARG A 56 -7.33 -0.44 33.20
CA ARG A 56 -8.52 -1.13 32.65
C ARG A 56 -9.20 -0.27 31.57
N LEU A 57 -9.38 1.02 31.84
CA LEU A 57 -9.92 2.00 30.90
C LEU A 57 -9.07 2.12 29.63
N VAL A 58 -7.75 2.28 29.78
CA VAL A 58 -6.82 2.39 28.64
C VAL A 58 -6.83 1.12 27.79
N ILE A 59 -6.79 -0.07 28.41
CA ILE A 59 -6.88 -1.35 27.70
C ILE A 59 -8.22 -1.46 26.95
N GLY A 60 -9.33 -1.10 27.59
CA GLY A 60 -10.67 -1.07 26.96
C GLY A 60 -10.70 -0.18 25.71
N ILE A 61 -10.23 1.07 25.81
CA ILE A 61 -10.17 2.02 24.70
C ILE A 61 -9.30 1.48 23.55
N VAL A 62 -8.14 0.91 23.86
CA VAL A 62 -7.22 0.36 22.85
C VAL A 62 -7.80 -0.87 22.15
N LEU A 63 -8.47 -1.77 22.89
CA LEU A 63 -9.15 -2.92 22.30
C LEU A 63 -10.32 -2.48 21.42
N GLN A 64 -11.18 -1.58 21.90
CA GLN A 64 -12.33 -1.09 21.14
C GLN A 64 -11.92 -0.38 19.84
N ASN A 65 -10.82 0.39 19.87
CA ASN A 65 -10.30 1.14 18.73
C ASN A 65 -9.15 0.41 17.99
N LEU A 66 -8.94 -0.88 18.25
CA LEU A 66 -7.80 -1.65 17.72
C LEU A 66 -7.78 -1.72 16.19
N TRP A 67 -8.95 -1.63 15.56
CA TRP A 67 -9.08 -1.56 14.11
C TRP A 67 -8.42 -0.31 13.53
N VAL A 68 -8.63 0.86 14.14
CA VAL A 68 -8.10 2.16 13.67
C VAL A 68 -6.68 2.42 14.17
N LEU A 69 -6.31 1.89 15.33
CA LEU A 69 -4.99 2.06 15.96
C LEU A 69 -3.96 1.01 15.53
N GLY A 70 -4.38 -0.19 15.14
CA GLY A 70 -3.51 -1.32 14.82
C GLY A 70 -3.69 -1.86 13.40
N ALA A 71 -4.90 -2.33 13.06
CA ALA A 71 -5.16 -2.98 11.78
C ALA A 71 -5.03 -2.02 10.59
N LEU A 72 -5.60 -0.81 10.68
CA LEU A 72 -5.57 0.18 9.60
C LEU A 72 -4.15 0.69 9.30
N PRO A 73 -3.30 1.07 10.29
CA PRO A 73 -1.90 1.38 10.02
C PRO A 73 -1.12 0.21 9.40
N LEU A 74 -1.33 -1.02 9.86
CA LEU A 74 -0.65 -2.21 9.34
C LEU A 74 -1.00 -2.48 7.87
N LEU A 75 -2.29 -2.44 7.53
CA LEU A 75 -2.77 -2.60 6.16
C LEU A 75 -2.35 -1.42 5.27
N CYS A 76 -2.38 -0.19 5.78
CA CYS A 76 -1.86 0.99 5.09
C CYS A 76 -0.35 0.88 4.78
N TYR A 77 0.46 0.35 5.70
CA TYR A 77 1.88 0.09 5.46
C TYR A 77 2.10 -0.96 4.35
N GLY A 78 1.34 -2.07 4.41
CA GLY A 78 1.38 -3.12 3.39
C GLY A 78 0.98 -2.61 2.00
N ALA A 79 -0.16 -1.93 1.91
CA ALA A 79 -0.66 -1.34 0.67
C ALA A 79 0.32 -0.30 0.08
N ALA A 80 0.94 0.53 0.92
CA ALA A 80 1.88 1.57 0.52
C ALA A 80 3.24 1.04 0.00
N ARG A 81 3.55 -0.25 0.20
CA ARG A 81 4.71 -0.90 -0.40
C ARG A 81 4.48 -1.32 -1.86
N ILE A 82 3.23 -1.66 -2.20
CA ILE A 82 2.84 -2.23 -3.50
C ILE A 82 2.25 -1.15 -4.42
N LEU A 83 1.54 -0.18 -3.85
CA LEU A 83 0.79 0.84 -4.59
C LEU A 83 1.29 2.26 -4.32
N GLU A 84 1.30 3.08 -5.37
CA GLU A 84 1.51 4.52 -5.27
C GLU A 84 0.29 5.22 -4.65
N LEU A 85 0.29 5.32 -3.32
CA LEU A 85 -0.76 5.90 -2.50
C LEU A 85 -0.32 7.25 -1.92
N LYS A 86 -1.25 8.21 -1.89
CA LYS A 86 -1.06 9.53 -1.26
C LYS A 86 -1.36 9.40 0.23
N PRO A 87 -0.39 9.69 1.15
CA PRO A 87 -0.53 9.44 2.58
C PRO A 87 -1.84 9.96 3.18
N LEU A 88 -2.12 11.26 3.06
CA LEU A 88 -3.30 11.89 3.66
C LEU A 88 -4.63 11.36 3.10
N SER A 89 -4.80 11.30 1.78
CA SER A 89 -6.08 10.86 1.20
C SER A 89 -6.37 9.39 1.45
N THR A 90 -5.33 8.55 1.54
CA THR A 90 -5.49 7.12 1.84
C THR A 90 -5.76 6.90 3.34
N SER A 91 -4.99 7.52 4.24
CA SER A 91 -5.21 7.35 5.69
C SER A 91 -6.55 7.94 6.12
N LEU A 92 -6.88 9.16 5.68
CA LEU A 92 -8.14 9.81 6.01
C LEU A 92 -9.33 9.10 5.37
N GLY A 93 -9.23 8.73 4.08
CA GLY A 93 -10.32 8.06 3.38
C GLY A 93 -10.63 6.66 3.91
N ALA A 94 -9.62 5.87 4.29
CA ALA A 94 -9.81 4.55 4.88
C ALA A 94 -10.31 4.64 6.33
N ALA A 95 -9.85 5.63 7.11
CA ALA A 95 -10.36 5.85 8.45
C ALA A 95 -11.83 6.31 8.41
N LEU A 96 -12.17 7.31 7.59
CA LEU A 96 -13.55 7.78 7.42
C LEU A 96 -14.49 6.69 6.90
N SER A 97 -14.03 5.81 5.99
CA SER A 97 -14.88 4.72 5.50
C SER A 97 -15.17 3.68 6.58
N GLY A 98 -14.16 3.26 7.35
CA GLY A 98 -14.36 2.37 8.48
C GLY A 98 -15.23 3.01 9.58
N GLU A 99 -15.01 4.29 9.88
CA GLU A 99 -15.77 5.05 10.88
C GLU A 99 -17.25 5.16 10.49
N PHE A 100 -17.53 5.42 9.21
CA PHE A 100 -18.88 5.39 8.66
C PHE A 100 -19.54 4.01 8.82
N PHE A 101 -18.80 2.91 8.62
CA PHE A 101 -19.32 1.57 8.89
C PHE A 101 -19.59 1.33 10.39
N VAL A 102 -18.73 1.82 11.30
CA VAL A 102 -18.99 1.72 12.76
C VAL A 102 -20.27 2.49 13.11
N LEU A 103 -20.39 3.75 12.71
CA LEU A 103 -21.61 4.56 12.94
C LEU A 103 -22.87 3.91 12.34
N SER A 104 -22.75 3.26 11.18
CA SER A 104 -23.86 2.52 10.56
C SER A 104 -24.26 1.29 11.37
N LEU A 105 -23.30 0.57 11.95
CA LEU A 105 -23.55 -0.59 12.82
C LEU A 105 -24.13 -0.16 14.17
N ASP A 106 -23.58 0.89 14.78
CA ASP A 106 -24.09 1.48 16.03
C ASP A 106 -25.57 1.91 15.85
N PHE A 107 -25.90 2.56 14.74
CA PHE A 107 -27.27 2.96 14.40
C PHE A 107 -28.22 1.78 14.15
N VAL A 108 -27.76 0.73 13.44
CA VAL A 108 -28.58 -0.47 13.18
C VAL A 108 -28.81 -1.29 14.46
N ARG A 109 -27.87 -1.25 15.41
CA ARG A 109 -27.92 -2.02 16.65
C ARG A 109 -28.73 -1.32 17.74
N ASP A 110 -28.38 -0.07 18.06
CA ASP A 110 -28.85 0.67 19.23
C ASP A 110 -29.54 2.00 18.82
N GLY A 111 -29.89 2.16 17.54
CA GLY A 111 -30.68 3.29 17.03
C GLY A 111 -29.99 4.65 17.20
N MET A 112 -30.78 5.67 17.55
CA MET A 112 -30.26 7.01 17.84
C MET A 112 -29.44 7.07 19.13
N GLU A 113 -29.64 6.14 20.07
CA GLU A 113 -28.88 6.08 21.33
C GLU A 113 -27.46 5.58 21.09
N GLY A 114 -27.27 4.62 20.17
CA GLY A 114 -25.95 4.14 19.73
C GLY A 114 -25.05 5.23 19.12
N LEU A 115 -25.65 6.22 18.44
CA LEU A 115 -24.93 7.36 17.87
C LEU A 115 -24.45 8.38 18.94
N TRP A 116 -25.06 8.40 20.13
CA TRP A 116 -24.84 9.45 21.12
C TRP A 116 -24.66 8.91 22.54
N SER A 117 -23.57 8.18 22.76
CA SER A 117 -23.13 7.65 24.06
C SER A 117 -22.55 8.70 25.04
N GLY A 118 -22.76 9.99 24.78
CA GLY A 118 -22.31 11.10 25.62
C GLY A 118 -21.00 11.76 25.18
N TRP A 119 -20.72 12.94 25.76
CA TRP A 119 -19.62 13.81 25.32
C TRP A 119 -18.23 13.21 25.57
N GLU A 120 -18.05 12.49 26.69
CA GLU A 120 -16.78 11.84 27.05
C GLU A 120 -16.40 10.75 26.05
N ALA A 121 -17.36 9.89 25.70
CA ALA A 121 -17.21 8.86 24.69
C ALA A 121 -16.90 9.47 23.31
N ALA A 122 -17.59 10.56 22.94
CA ALA A 122 -17.32 11.27 21.69
C ALA A 122 -15.90 11.86 21.62
N VAL A 123 -15.40 12.47 22.71
CA VAL A 123 -14.01 12.99 22.79
C VAL A 123 -12.99 11.85 22.71
N LEU A 124 -13.19 10.74 23.44
CA LEU A 124 -12.30 9.59 23.39
C LEU A 124 -12.28 8.93 21.99
N ARG A 125 -13.44 8.80 21.35
CA ARG A 125 -13.59 8.30 19.96
C ARG A 125 -12.85 9.21 18.98
N LEU A 126 -13.00 10.54 19.09
CA LEU A 126 -12.30 11.52 18.25
C LEU A 126 -10.77 11.47 18.44
N LEU A 127 -10.30 11.31 19.67
CA LEU A 127 -8.87 11.16 19.99
C LEU A 127 -8.30 9.86 19.41
N ALA A 128 -8.98 8.73 19.60
CA ALA A 128 -8.56 7.44 19.06
C ALA A 128 -8.55 7.44 17.51
N PHE A 129 -9.59 8.02 16.89
CA PHE A 129 -9.65 8.22 15.45
C PHE A 129 -8.49 9.07 14.95
N SER A 130 -8.23 10.23 15.57
CA SER A 130 -7.13 11.13 15.20
C SER A 130 -5.76 10.47 15.35
N ALA A 131 -5.55 9.71 16.43
CA ALA A 131 -4.34 8.92 16.63
C ALA A 131 -4.17 7.83 15.57
N GLY A 132 -5.24 7.10 15.22
CA GLY A 132 -5.24 6.10 14.16
C GLY A 132 -4.97 6.66 12.77
N VAL A 133 -5.56 7.81 12.43
CA VAL A 133 -5.27 8.55 11.18
C VAL A 133 -3.80 8.96 11.14
N PHE A 134 -3.24 9.48 12.24
CA PHE A 134 -1.83 9.88 12.32
C PHE A 134 -0.86 8.69 12.21
N LEU A 135 -1.14 7.59 12.92
CA LEU A 135 -0.39 6.34 12.83
C LEU A 135 -0.42 5.79 11.40
N SER A 136 -1.61 5.77 10.77
CA SER A 136 -1.80 5.32 9.40
C SER A 136 -1.09 6.21 8.39
N HIS A 137 -1.11 7.53 8.58
CA HIS A 137 -0.35 8.48 7.77
C HIS A 137 1.17 8.20 7.84
N ARG A 138 1.71 8.01 9.06
CA ARG A 138 3.13 7.62 9.23
C ARG A 138 3.43 6.24 8.66
N ALA A 139 2.48 5.31 8.71
CA ALA A 139 2.60 3.98 8.14
C ALA A 139 2.68 4.03 6.61
N VAL A 140 1.80 4.78 5.92
CA VAL A 140 1.90 4.99 4.46
C VAL A 140 3.22 5.66 4.10
N ALA A 141 3.63 6.71 4.83
CA ALA A 141 4.89 7.40 4.58
C ALA A 141 6.12 6.46 4.71
N LYS A 142 6.17 5.62 5.76
CA LYS A 142 7.21 4.60 5.93
C LYS A 142 7.16 3.52 4.85
N GLY A 143 5.98 3.08 4.44
CA GLY A 143 5.78 2.10 3.36
C GLY A 143 6.30 2.61 2.01
N ARG A 144 5.95 3.87 1.67
CA ARG A 144 6.48 4.59 0.49
C ARG A 144 8.00 4.71 0.53
N ALA A 145 8.58 5.12 1.66
CA ALA A 145 10.03 5.23 1.80
C ALA A 145 10.75 3.89 1.67
N ALA A 146 10.16 2.79 2.14
CA ALA A 146 10.68 1.44 1.95
C ALA A 146 10.61 1.00 0.46
N SER A 147 9.49 1.26 -0.22
CA SER A 147 9.30 0.96 -1.64
C SER A 147 10.29 1.73 -2.54
N ALA A 148 10.51 3.03 -2.26
CA ALA A 148 11.50 3.84 -2.96
C ALA A 148 12.93 3.27 -2.86
N ARG A 149 13.32 2.77 -1.68
CA ARG A 149 14.62 2.09 -1.49
C ARG A 149 14.74 0.81 -2.31
N THR A 150 13.68 -0.01 -2.38
CA THR A 150 13.69 -1.23 -3.20
C THR A 150 13.70 -0.91 -4.70
N ALA A 151 13.02 0.16 -5.14
CA ALA A 151 13.04 0.60 -6.53
C ALA A 151 14.43 1.11 -6.94
N ALA A 152 15.07 1.94 -6.12
CA ALA A 152 16.44 2.42 -6.36
C ALA A 152 17.46 1.26 -6.39
N ALA A 153 17.34 0.28 -5.49
CA ALA A 153 18.20 -0.90 -5.51
C ALA A 153 17.98 -1.79 -6.76
N ALA A 154 16.75 -1.86 -7.29
CA ALA A 154 16.47 -2.56 -8.54
C ALA A 154 17.02 -1.80 -9.76
N GLN A 155 16.92 -0.47 -9.78
CA GLN A 155 17.49 0.38 -10.82
C GLN A 155 19.02 0.25 -10.86
N ALA A 156 19.70 0.35 -9.71
CA ALA A 156 21.16 0.19 -9.62
C ALA A 156 21.63 -1.19 -10.14
N ARG A 157 20.86 -2.27 -9.87
CA ARG A 157 21.14 -3.61 -10.44
C ARG A 157 20.94 -3.66 -11.95
N ALA A 158 19.89 -3.02 -12.47
CA ALA A 158 19.65 -2.96 -13.91
C ALA A 158 20.68 -2.09 -14.64
N GLU A 159 21.21 -1.07 -14.00
CA GLU A 159 22.32 -0.24 -14.51
C GLU A 159 23.64 -1.01 -14.49
N ALA A 160 23.96 -1.74 -13.43
CA ALA A 160 25.12 -2.62 -13.37
C ALA A 160 25.09 -3.70 -14.47
N GLN A 161 23.96 -4.41 -14.64
CA GLN A 161 23.78 -5.40 -15.70
C GLN A 161 23.91 -4.81 -17.12
N LYS A 162 23.48 -3.57 -17.32
CA LYS A 162 23.68 -2.85 -18.60
C LYS A 162 25.15 -2.50 -18.82
N ALA A 163 25.87 -2.08 -17.78
CA ALA A 163 27.30 -1.79 -17.87
C ALA A 163 28.09 -3.06 -18.22
N GLU A 164 27.86 -4.17 -17.49
CA GLU A 164 28.45 -5.49 -17.80
C GLU A 164 28.12 -5.92 -19.25
N TYR A 165 26.87 -5.80 -19.69
CA TYR A 165 26.48 -6.15 -21.06
C TYR A 165 27.17 -5.28 -22.14
N LEU A 166 27.36 -3.98 -21.88
CA LEU A 166 28.10 -3.09 -22.78
C LEU A 166 29.60 -3.40 -22.81
N GLU A 167 30.18 -3.87 -21.70
CA GLU A 167 31.55 -4.38 -21.66
C GLU A 167 31.69 -5.67 -22.47
N PHE A 168 30.78 -6.65 -22.31
CA PHE A 168 30.75 -7.85 -23.14
C PHE A 168 30.59 -7.55 -24.63
N LEU A 169 29.74 -6.60 -25.02
CA LEU A 169 29.63 -6.17 -26.42
C LEU A 169 30.94 -5.56 -26.95
N ARG A 170 31.60 -4.70 -26.17
CA ARG A 170 32.89 -4.08 -26.54
C ARG A 170 34.03 -5.10 -26.61
N GLU A 171 34.00 -6.15 -25.79
CA GLU A 171 34.95 -7.27 -25.90
C GLU A 171 34.66 -8.15 -27.12
N ALA A 172 33.39 -8.38 -27.44
CA ALA A 172 32.97 -9.09 -28.64
C ALA A 172 33.34 -8.33 -29.92
N GLU A 173 33.21 -7.00 -29.95
CA GLU A 173 33.69 -6.15 -31.05
C GLU A 173 35.20 -6.31 -31.27
N LYS A 174 36.01 -6.17 -30.21
CA LYS A 174 37.48 -6.36 -30.28
C LYS A 174 37.89 -7.80 -30.65
N GLY A 175 37.09 -8.78 -30.24
CA GLY A 175 37.27 -10.19 -30.63
C GLY A 175 36.91 -10.43 -32.10
N GLY A 176 35.85 -9.78 -32.59
CA GLY A 176 35.43 -9.76 -33.99
C GLY A 176 36.45 -9.09 -34.90
N GLU A 177 36.97 -7.93 -34.51
CA GLU A 177 38.06 -7.23 -35.24
C GLU A 177 39.32 -8.09 -35.33
N ARG A 178 39.66 -8.87 -34.30
CA ARG A 178 40.77 -9.85 -34.33
C ARG A 178 40.47 -11.12 -35.12
N SER A 179 39.20 -11.39 -35.40
CA SER A 179 38.75 -12.61 -36.10
C SER A 179 38.28 -12.33 -37.53
N ALA A 180 38.24 -11.07 -37.96
CA ALA A 180 37.99 -10.67 -39.33
C ALA A 180 39.16 -11.17 -40.21
N PRO A 181 38.94 -12.14 -41.11
CA PRO A 181 39.97 -12.52 -42.07
C PRO A 181 40.18 -11.34 -43.02
N SER A 182 41.42 -11.05 -43.37
CA SER A 182 41.72 -10.14 -44.48
C SER A 182 41.17 -10.73 -45.78
N GLU A 183 39.96 -10.34 -46.20
CA GLU A 183 39.53 -10.53 -47.58
C GLU A 183 40.42 -9.67 -48.48
N PRO A 184 41.20 -10.28 -49.41
CA PRO A 184 42.09 -9.53 -50.27
C PRO A 184 41.29 -8.78 -51.33
N VAL A 185 41.39 -7.45 -51.33
CA VAL A 185 40.93 -6.63 -52.44
C VAL A 185 41.90 -6.78 -53.61
N GLY A 186 41.47 -7.44 -54.68
CA GLY A 186 42.08 -7.30 -56.00
C GLY A 186 42.27 -8.59 -56.81
N GLU A 187 41.32 -8.87 -57.70
CA GLU A 187 41.59 -9.28 -59.08
C GLU A 187 40.33 -8.97 -59.92
N ALA A 188 40.50 -8.35 -61.10
CA ALA A 188 39.41 -7.91 -61.98
C ALA A 188 39.18 -8.91 -63.15
N PRO A 189 38.01 -8.91 -63.83
CA PRO A 189 37.66 -9.88 -64.90
C PRO A 189 38.45 -9.60 -66.21
N PRO A 190 38.45 -10.43 -67.28
CA PRO A 190 37.34 -11.26 -67.86
C PRO A 190 37.84 -12.67 -68.32
N PRO A 191 37.26 -13.43 -69.29
CA PRO A 191 36.03 -13.25 -70.08
C PRO A 191 35.11 -14.49 -70.25
N THR A 192 34.01 -14.31 -71.00
CA THR A 192 33.25 -15.36 -71.71
C THR A 192 33.96 -15.77 -73.02
N PRO A 193 33.75 -17.01 -73.50
CA PRO A 193 33.00 -17.15 -74.75
C PRO A 193 32.06 -18.38 -74.85
N GLU A 194 31.23 -18.30 -75.89
CA GLU A 194 30.13 -19.16 -76.32
C GLU A 194 30.48 -20.66 -76.56
N ARG A 195 29.55 -21.56 -76.21
CA ARG A 195 28.76 -22.35 -77.17
C ARG A 195 27.60 -23.11 -76.52
#